data_AF-N9XU34-F1
#
_entry.id   AF-N9XU34-F1
#
_cell.length_a   1.000
_cell.length_b   1.000
_cell.length_c   1.000
_cell.angle_alpha   90.00
_cell.angle_beta   90.00
_cell.angle_gamma   90.00
#
_symmetry.space_group_name_H-M   'P 1'
#
loop_
_entity.id
_entity.type
_entity.pdbx_description
1 polymer ?
#
loop_
_entity_poly.entity_id
_entity_poly.type
_entity_poly.pdbx_seq_one_letter_code
_entity_poly.pdbx_strand_id
1 'polypeptide(L)'
;MKRLKILICIGCVLSFNATSVFATGLNVNNTTSNKIELSQSIDDRNDENSNKEDSKAEESNEFKKIEGNVSQNELDDESLKISLDDFLNNKDKYSNGPQLYSSNEQKTVKVNNSLNIIETNFNWNGELDLTNKPKKLVMHHIEASRPGSTIPVTDIHNWHLSNGWTGIGYHFYVTKDGKVYRGRPENAVGAHAKGVNAESIGIAVEGKYDVENMPEAQKKSVINLGKYLTEKYNINTILKHKDVNPTDCPGKNYPFEYIKNEILKPVEKPVEPQPTPPVEEQNTRPIVESDLKVKYQAHGQDYAWQNPVYDGKLAGTTGEWRRMEGIKINLENAPQDLGITYRTHSAYDNGWRSWKSGGELSGTTGEGRRMEAIQIKLTGKMAKNYNIKYRVHVADYGWMPWVKNGETAGTMGQARRIEGIEIKVESSNAIGVEYTGHGQDYAWQKSKRDGQLAGTTGQWRRLEGIKINLKNAPAGMEIRYSTHSAYDNGWRAWKKNGELSGTTGEGRRMEAIKIELTGPGSELYDIEYRAHGADYGWQPWVKNGAMAGTMGKGLRMEGLEVRIVKK
;
A
#
# COMPACT_ATOMS: atom_id res chain seq x y z
N MET A 1 -49.59 -27.09 0.77
CA MET A 1 -48.85 -27.97 -0.17
C MET A 1 -48.65 -27.25 -1.50
N LYS A 2 -47.87 -27.84 -2.43
CA LYS A 2 -47.94 -27.79 -3.91
C LYS A 2 -48.99 -26.82 -4.53
N ARG A 3 -48.71 -26.03 -5.58
CA ARG A 3 -47.57 -26.07 -6.54
C ARG A 3 -47.40 -24.76 -7.33
N LEU A 4 -46.22 -24.57 -7.90
CA LEU A 4 -45.84 -23.53 -8.88
C LEU A 4 -46.11 -23.98 -10.33
N LYS A 5 -46.57 -23.06 -11.20
CA LYS A 5 -46.42 -22.93 -12.69
C LYS A 5 -47.61 -22.10 -13.24
N ILE A 6 -47.49 -21.03 -14.05
CA ILE A 6 -46.74 -20.78 -15.31
C ILE A 6 -47.28 -21.70 -16.43
N LEU A 7 -47.99 -21.22 -17.47
CA LEU A 7 -47.42 -20.46 -18.61
C LEU A 7 -48.51 -19.92 -19.60
N ILE A 8 -48.25 -18.76 -20.24
CA ILE A 8 -48.72 -18.28 -21.58
C ILE A 8 -50.19 -17.79 -21.87
N CYS A 9 -50.24 -16.59 -22.50
CA CYS A 9 -51.21 -15.93 -23.41
C CYS A 9 -52.75 -16.03 -23.27
N ILE A 10 -53.43 -14.85 -23.36
CA ILE A 10 -54.35 -14.43 -24.46
C ILE A 10 -54.82 -12.96 -24.21
N GLY A 11 -55.23 -12.23 -25.26
CA GLY A 11 -55.33 -10.76 -25.28
C GLY A 11 -56.68 -10.05 -24.96
N CYS A 12 -56.67 -8.75 -25.26
CA CYS A 12 -57.78 -7.79 -25.46
C CYS A 12 -58.53 -7.15 -24.25
N VAL A 13 -59.21 -6.03 -24.58
CA VAL A 13 -60.32 -5.30 -23.90
C VAL A 13 -60.02 -3.99 -23.10
N LEU A 14 -60.23 -2.86 -23.78
CA LEU A 14 -60.97 -1.60 -23.42
C LEU A 14 -60.85 -0.84 -22.06
N SER A 15 -60.61 0.48 -22.20
CA SER A 15 -61.36 1.64 -21.64
C SER A 15 -61.18 2.22 -20.19
N PHE A 16 -60.43 3.33 -20.13
CA PHE A 16 -60.85 4.73 -19.81
C PHE A 16 -61.36 5.27 -18.44
N ASN A 17 -61.15 6.60 -18.27
CA ASN A 17 -61.69 7.61 -17.32
C ASN A 17 -61.10 7.65 -15.88
N ALA A 18 -60.95 8.78 -15.17
CA ALA A 18 -60.93 10.26 -15.46
C ALA A 18 -60.39 10.99 -14.18
N THR A 19 -60.04 12.28 -14.04
CA THR A 19 -60.03 13.53 -14.87
C THR A 19 -58.68 14.27 -14.58
N SER A 20 -58.35 15.58 -14.69
CA SER A 20 -58.92 16.92 -14.98
C SER A 20 -57.75 17.85 -15.46
N VAL A 21 -57.86 18.90 -16.30
CA VAL A 21 -58.49 20.25 -16.16
C VAL A 21 -57.78 21.10 -15.07
N PHE A 22 -57.27 22.34 -15.28
CA PHE A 22 -57.50 23.40 -16.30
C PHE A 22 -56.26 24.34 -16.57
N ALA A 23 -56.25 25.02 -17.74
CA ALA A 23 -55.94 26.45 -18.07
C ALA A 23 -54.84 27.31 -17.36
N THR A 24 -54.13 28.30 -17.96
CA THR A 24 -53.93 28.82 -19.35
C THR A 24 -52.81 29.89 -19.40
N GLY A 25 -52.11 30.11 -20.54
CA GLY A 25 -51.60 31.46 -20.93
C GLY A 25 -50.14 31.65 -21.43
N LEU A 26 -49.98 31.87 -22.75
CA LEU A 26 -49.22 32.93 -23.50
C LEU A 26 -48.07 33.76 -22.83
N ASN A 27 -47.01 34.26 -23.52
CA ASN A 27 -46.39 33.97 -24.84
C ASN A 27 -45.06 34.79 -25.05
N VAL A 28 -44.11 34.26 -25.86
CA VAL A 28 -43.07 34.97 -26.69
C VAL A 28 -42.03 35.96 -26.09
N ASN A 29 -40.75 35.59 -26.28
CA ASN A 29 -39.49 36.32 -26.62
C ASN A 29 -39.25 37.81 -26.27
N ASN A 30 -37.99 38.13 -25.90
CA ASN A 30 -37.17 39.07 -26.70
C ASN A 30 -35.64 38.93 -26.47
N THR A 31 -34.81 39.64 -27.26
CA THR A 31 -33.36 39.37 -27.42
C THR A 31 -32.47 40.64 -27.36
N THR A 32 -31.27 40.55 -26.77
CA THR A 32 -30.04 41.36 -27.01
C THR A 32 -30.10 42.91 -27.12
N SER A 33 -29.37 43.64 -26.26
CA SER A 33 -28.15 44.44 -26.64
C SER A 33 -27.78 45.63 -25.73
N ASN A 34 -26.47 45.81 -25.54
CA ASN A 34 -25.68 47.07 -25.47
C ASN A 34 -25.66 48.03 -24.25
N LYS A 35 -24.44 48.56 -24.10
CA LYS A 35 -23.97 49.85 -23.54
C LYS A 35 -23.72 50.01 -22.03
N ILE A 36 -22.77 50.92 -21.78
CA ILE A 36 -22.21 51.41 -20.51
C ILE A 36 -22.26 52.93 -20.56
N GLU A 37 -22.72 53.59 -19.50
CA GLU A 37 -22.35 54.94 -19.02
C GLU A 37 -23.07 55.13 -17.66
N LEU A 38 -22.40 55.36 -16.51
CA LEU A 38 -21.64 56.51 -16.00
C LEU A 38 -22.50 57.67 -15.43
N SER A 39 -22.22 58.04 -14.18
CA SER A 39 -22.66 59.26 -13.49
C SER A 39 -21.54 59.75 -12.54
N GLN A 40 -21.58 61.02 -12.11
CA GLN A 40 -20.40 61.78 -11.66
C GLN A 40 -20.50 62.38 -10.24
N SER A 41 -19.34 62.53 -9.58
CA SER A 41 -18.98 63.61 -8.63
C SER A 41 -17.44 63.61 -8.48
N ILE A 42 -16.67 64.55 -9.06
CA ILE A 42 -16.51 65.99 -8.76
C ILE A 42 -15.66 66.23 -7.50
N ASP A 43 -14.37 66.52 -7.75
CA ASP A 43 -13.50 67.60 -7.22
C ASP A 43 -12.01 67.18 -7.45
N ASP A 44 -11.25 67.85 -8.31
CA ASP A 44 -10.41 69.05 -8.05
C ASP A 44 -9.21 68.77 -7.11
N ARG A 45 -7.95 69.14 -7.42
CA ARG A 45 -7.40 69.97 -8.52
C ARG A 45 -5.84 69.81 -8.60
N ASN A 46 -5.24 69.86 -9.80
CA ASN A 46 -3.85 70.33 -10.15
C ASN A 46 -2.61 69.72 -9.41
N ASP A 47 -1.33 69.74 -9.82
CA ASP A 47 -0.51 70.07 -11.04
C ASP A 47 0.92 69.47 -10.80
N GLU A 48 1.93 69.35 -11.69
CA GLU A 48 2.12 69.68 -13.12
C GLU A 48 3.21 68.78 -13.79
N ASN A 49 3.27 68.80 -15.14
CA ASN A 49 4.42 68.75 -16.07
C ASN A 49 5.60 67.71 -16.07
N SER A 50 5.87 67.24 -17.30
CA SER A 50 7.21 67.05 -17.95
C SER A 50 8.01 65.75 -17.63
N ASN A 51 8.43 64.95 -18.64
CA ASN A 51 9.67 64.99 -19.46
C ASN A 51 10.95 64.50 -18.71
N LYS A 52 11.89 63.70 -19.28
CA LYS A 52 12.05 63.05 -20.60
C LYS A 52 13.20 62.01 -20.56
N GLU A 53 13.45 61.35 -21.70
CA GLU A 53 14.76 60.84 -22.21
C GLU A 53 15.51 59.69 -21.49
N ASP A 54 15.51 58.55 -22.19
CA ASP A 54 16.64 57.70 -22.60
C ASP A 54 18.02 57.79 -21.89
N SER A 55 18.59 56.62 -21.57
CA SER A 55 20.01 56.32 -21.87
C SER A 55 20.30 54.81 -21.91
N LYS A 56 21.39 54.42 -22.58
CA LYS A 56 21.89 53.03 -22.69
C LYS A 56 23.28 52.89 -22.04
N ALA A 57 23.50 51.78 -21.32
CA ALA A 57 24.75 51.03 -21.17
C ALA A 57 24.35 49.67 -20.53
N GLU A 58 24.75 48.49 -20.98
CA GLU A 58 26.10 47.94 -21.25
C GLU A 58 26.90 47.52 -20.00
N GLU A 59 27.77 46.52 -20.21
CA GLU A 59 28.19 45.48 -19.27
C GLU A 59 28.93 45.93 -18.00
N SER A 60 28.82 45.11 -16.93
CA SER A 60 30.02 44.67 -16.20
C SER A 60 29.82 43.33 -15.49
N ASN A 61 30.78 42.42 -15.66
CA ASN A 61 30.96 41.26 -14.77
C ASN A 61 31.83 41.70 -13.59
N GLU A 62 31.48 41.32 -12.36
CA GLU A 62 32.45 41.29 -11.26
C GLU A 62 32.23 40.10 -10.31
N PHE A 63 33.00 39.04 -10.53
CA PHE A 63 33.13 37.92 -9.59
C PHE A 63 33.91 38.38 -8.34
N LYS A 64 33.23 38.89 -7.31
CA LYS A 64 33.86 39.16 -6.01
C LYS A 64 34.06 37.88 -5.21
N LYS A 65 35.21 37.23 -5.48
CA LYS A 65 35.79 36.12 -4.74
C LYS A 65 36.07 36.54 -3.29
N ILE A 66 35.28 36.08 -2.33
CA ILE A 66 35.55 36.27 -0.90
C ILE A 66 36.39 35.10 -0.40
N GLU A 67 37.71 35.30 -0.33
CA GLU A 67 38.60 34.38 0.39
C GLU A 67 38.53 34.70 1.89
N GLY A 68 37.72 33.91 2.62
CA GLY A 68 37.67 33.91 4.08
C GLY A 68 38.13 32.56 4.63
N ASN A 69 39.22 32.55 5.40
CA ASN A 69 39.76 31.31 5.96
C ASN A 69 38.74 30.63 6.90
N VAL A 70 38.34 29.41 6.57
CA VAL A 70 37.50 28.57 7.43
C VAL A 70 38.37 27.98 8.54
N SER A 71 38.45 28.66 9.67
CA SER A 71 38.81 28.02 10.93
C SER A 71 37.65 27.16 11.41
N GLN A 72 37.91 25.90 11.73
CA GLN A 72 36.91 25.02 12.35
C GLN A 72 36.62 25.49 13.78
N ASN A 73 35.53 26.24 13.95
CA ASN A 73 34.85 26.39 15.23
C ASN A 73 33.48 25.74 15.12
N GLU A 74 33.12 24.91 16.10
CA GLU A 74 31.83 24.24 16.12
C GLU A 74 30.71 25.25 16.37
N LEU A 75 29.88 25.53 15.37
CA LEU A 75 28.72 26.40 15.55
C LEU A 75 27.73 25.84 16.59
N ASP A 76 27.08 26.78 17.27
CA ASP A 76 26.45 26.57 18.57
C ASP A 76 25.10 25.86 18.52
N ASP A 77 24.73 25.25 19.64
CA ASP A 77 23.49 24.48 19.82
C ASP A 77 22.38 25.36 20.41
N GLU A 78 21.51 25.89 19.54
CA GLU A 78 20.16 26.31 19.90
C GLU A 78 19.15 25.68 18.94
N SER A 79 18.27 24.84 19.51
CA SER A 79 17.37 23.97 18.76
C SER A 79 16.48 24.70 17.74
N LEU A 80 16.66 24.38 16.44
CA LEU A 80 15.75 24.67 15.33
C LEU A 80 15.17 26.10 15.31
N LYS A 81 15.98 27.08 14.86
CA LYS A 81 15.57 28.50 14.74
C LYS A 81 14.54 28.84 13.64
N ILE A 82 13.74 27.86 13.20
CA ILE A 82 12.39 28.06 12.69
C ILE A 82 11.50 27.02 13.39
N SER A 83 10.53 27.47 14.19
CA SER A 83 9.52 26.56 14.75
C SER A 83 8.69 25.96 13.61
N LEU A 84 8.40 24.66 13.67
CA LEU A 84 7.57 23.98 12.68
C LEU A 84 6.20 24.67 12.53
N ASP A 85 5.64 25.17 13.63
CA ASP A 85 4.35 25.85 13.63
C ASP A 85 4.48 27.29 13.06
N ASP A 86 5.66 27.93 13.09
CA ASP A 86 5.91 29.17 12.32
C ASP A 86 5.94 28.90 10.82
N PHE A 87 6.60 27.82 10.38
CA PHE A 87 6.61 27.43 8.97
C PHE A 87 5.21 27.10 8.44
N LEU A 88 4.40 26.37 9.22
CA LEU A 88 3.03 26.00 8.82
C LEU A 88 2.08 27.20 8.77
N ASN A 89 2.22 28.16 9.68
CA ASN A 89 1.38 29.36 9.72
C ASN A 89 1.85 30.46 8.74
N ASN A 90 3.15 30.55 8.46
CA ASN A 90 3.74 31.51 7.51
C ASN A 90 4.21 30.86 6.20
N LYS A 91 3.44 29.90 5.68
CA LYS A 91 3.81 29.09 4.49
C LYS A 91 4.33 29.94 3.31
N ASP A 92 3.66 31.04 3.00
CA ASP A 92 3.95 31.87 1.81
C ASP A 92 5.25 32.68 1.93
N LYS A 93 5.78 32.83 3.17
CA LYS A 93 7.10 33.42 3.45
C LYS A 93 8.25 32.50 3.01
N TYR A 94 8.02 31.19 3.00
CA TYR A 94 9.04 30.16 2.78
C TYR A 94 8.85 29.35 1.49
N SER A 95 7.73 29.52 0.76
CA SER A 95 7.43 28.79 -0.47
C SER A 95 8.00 29.40 -1.77
N ASN A 96 8.68 30.55 -1.69
CA ASN A 96 9.23 31.26 -2.86
C ASN A 96 10.66 30.83 -3.25
N GLY A 97 11.18 29.75 -2.65
CA GLY A 97 12.36 29.07 -3.20
C GLY A 97 12.03 28.46 -4.58
N PRO A 98 12.92 28.55 -5.58
CA PRO A 98 12.58 28.19 -6.95
C PRO A 98 12.24 26.69 -7.10
N GLN A 99 11.05 26.41 -7.65
CA GLN A 99 10.52 25.06 -7.92
C GLN A 99 11.27 24.39 -9.09
N LEU A 100 12.53 24.01 -8.87
CA LEU A 100 13.39 23.36 -9.85
C LEU A 100 13.34 21.83 -9.75
N TYR A 101 12.18 21.25 -10.07
CA TYR A 101 12.06 19.83 -10.38
C TYR A 101 11.25 19.60 -11.67
N SER A 102 11.98 19.52 -12.79
CA SER A 102 11.47 18.83 -13.97
C SER A 102 11.35 17.33 -13.68
N SER A 103 10.32 16.69 -14.23
CA SER A 103 10.05 15.27 -14.02
C SER A 103 11.09 14.39 -14.71
N ASN A 104 12.07 13.90 -13.94
CA ASN A 104 12.96 12.79 -14.31
C ASN A 104 12.78 11.61 -13.34
N GLU A 105 13.00 10.40 -13.83
CA GLU A 105 12.54 9.14 -13.23
C GLU A 105 12.94 8.94 -11.75
N GLN A 106 11.96 8.76 -10.86
CA GLN A 106 12.20 8.32 -9.47
C GLN A 106 12.68 6.87 -9.43
N LYS A 107 14.01 6.67 -9.51
CA LYS A 107 14.64 5.35 -9.37
C LYS A 107 14.28 4.73 -8.02
N THR A 108 13.72 3.52 -8.05
CA THR A 108 13.49 2.70 -6.85
C THR A 108 14.46 1.53 -6.84
N VAL A 109 15.36 1.48 -5.86
CA VAL A 109 16.27 0.35 -5.65
C VAL A 109 15.54 -0.71 -4.81
N LYS A 110 15.35 -1.89 -5.39
CA LYS A 110 14.87 -3.07 -4.67
C LYS A 110 16.06 -3.76 -4.03
N VAL A 111 16.16 -3.66 -2.70
CA VAL A 111 17.27 -4.25 -1.94
C VAL A 111 17.01 -5.74 -1.70
N ASN A 112 15.77 -6.08 -1.34
CA ASN A 112 15.27 -7.45 -1.22
C ASN A 112 13.74 -7.45 -1.30
N ASN A 113 13.09 -8.61 -1.18
CA ASN A 113 11.63 -8.75 -1.26
C ASN A 113 10.84 -7.94 -0.20
N SER A 114 11.50 -7.40 0.82
CA SER A 114 10.91 -6.71 1.97
C SER A 114 11.36 -5.25 2.11
N LEU A 115 12.26 -4.74 1.25
CA LEU A 115 12.79 -3.37 1.31
C LEU A 115 12.98 -2.78 -0.09
N ASN A 116 12.26 -1.69 -0.35
CA ASN A 116 12.44 -0.80 -1.51
C ASN A 116 12.91 0.57 -0.99
N ILE A 117 13.98 1.12 -1.57
CA ILE A 117 14.43 2.49 -1.30
C ILE A 117 14.11 3.34 -2.53
N ILE A 118 13.43 4.47 -2.33
CA ILE A 118 13.16 5.47 -3.35
C ILE A 118 14.33 6.46 -3.35
N GLU A 119 15.09 6.49 -4.45
CA GLU A 119 16.22 7.40 -4.60
C GLU A 119 15.75 8.84 -4.85
N THR A 120 16.50 9.80 -4.32
CA THR A 120 16.23 11.24 -4.41
C THR A 120 17.37 11.94 -5.13
N ASN A 121 17.05 12.84 -6.06
CA ASN A 121 18.03 13.63 -6.80
C ASN A 121 18.07 15.07 -6.27
N PHE A 122 18.63 15.26 -5.07
CA PHE A 122 18.66 16.56 -4.41
C PHE A 122 19.77 17.49 -4.95
N ASN A 123 19.42 18.76 -5.10
CA ASN A 123 20.38 19.84 -5.29
C ASN A 123 20.95 20.25 -3.91
N TRP A 124 22.25 20.07 -3.71
CA TRP A 124 22.93 20.31 -2.45
C TRP A 124 23.53 21.72 -2.39
N ASN A 125 23.45 22.37 -1.23
CA ASN A 125 24.03 23.69 -0.96
C ASN A 125 25.49 23.55 -0.53
N GLY A 126 26.36 23.26 -1.52
CA GLY A 126 27.77 22.95 -1.32
C GLY A 126 28.09 21.45 -1.44
N GLU A 127 29.37 21.10 -1.27
CA GLU A 127 29.84 19.72 -1.38
C GLU A 127 29.46 18.88 -0.16
N LEU A 128 29.32 17.56 -0.38
CA LEU A 128 29.15 16.58 0.69
C LEU A 128 30.50 15.95 1.02
N ASP A 129 30.92 16.00 2.29
CA ASP A 129 32.00 15.16 2.81
C ASP A 129 31.60 13.68 2.64
N LEU A 130 32.38 12.92 1.87
CA LEU A 130 32.13 11.50 1.56
C LEU A 130 32.96 10.53 2.42
N THR A 131 33.45 10.96 3.59
CA THR A 131 34.31 10.15 4.48
C THR A 131 33.55 9.32 5.53
N ASN A 132 32.21 9.32 5.55
CA ASN A 132 31.40 8.63 6.57
C ASN A 132 31.74 7.12 6.62
N LYS A 133 31.99 6.62 7.82
CA LYS A 133 32.26 5.21 8.11
C LYS A 133 31.24 4.69 9.12
N PRO A 134 30.03 4.29 8.67
CA PRO A 134 28.95 3.85 9.54
C PRO A 134 29.36 2.75 10.53
N LYS A 135 29.30 3.07 11.84
CA LYS A 135 29.48 2.16 12.98
C LYS A 135 28.24 2.08 13.87
N LYS A 136 27.29 3.01 13.72
CA LYS A 136 26.07 3.09 14.54
C LYS A 136 24.87 3.61 13.75
N LEU A 137 23.66 3.15 14.08
CA LEU A 137 22.40 3.74 13.61
C LEU A 137 21.89 4.74 14.64
N VAL A 138 21.42 5.91 14.20
CA VAL A 138 20.76 6.89 15.08
C VAL A 138 19.32 7.07 14.62
N MET A 139 18.39 6.85 15.53
CA MET A 139 16.95 6.88 15.27
C MET A 139 16.36 8.25 15.62
N HIS A 140 15.70 8.86 14.65
CA HIS A 140 15.12 10.21 14.72
C HIS A 140 13.62 10.18 14.40
N HIS A 141 12.86 11.11 14.97
CA HIS A 141 11.63 11.58 14.32
C HIS A 141 11.91 12.90 13.58
N ILE A 142 10.98 13.33 12.72
CA ILE A 142 11.03 14.69 12.14
C ILE A 142 10.18 15.70 12.93
N GLU A 143 9.60 15.27 14.05
CA GLU A 143 8.66 16.04 14.89
C GLU A 143 7.52 16.71 14.09
N ALA A 144 7.11 16.09 12.98
CA ALA A 144 6.17 16.67 12.03
C ALA A 144 5.22 15.61 11.45
N SER A 145 3.99 16.05 11.18
CA SER A 145 2.88 15.24 10.66
C SER A 145 1.97 16.08 9.77
N ARG A 146 1.40 15.47 8.73
CA ARG A 146 0.37 16.11 7.89
C ARG A 146 -0.93 15.31 7.91
N PRO A 147 -2.02 15.81 8.53
CA PRO A 147 -3.31 15.11 8.54
C PRO A 147 -3.80 14.78 7.12
N GLY A 148 -4.24 13.53 6.91
CA GLY A 148 -4.77 13.05 5.62
C GLY A 148 -3.76 13.00 4.46
N SER A 149 -2.46 13.16 4.72
CA SER A 149 -1.43 13.20 3.68
C SER A 149 -0.07 12.73 4.21
N THR A 150 0.99 12.96 3.44
CA THR A 150 2.37 12.63 3.79
C THR A 150 3.24 13.87 3.62
N ILE A 151 4.21 14.07 4.50
CA ILE A 151 5.26 15.09 4.35
C ILE A 151 6.23 14.61 3.25
N PRO A 152 6.39 15.36 2.14
CA PRO A 152 7.36 15.05 1.10
C PRO A 152 8.80 15.12 1.63
N VAL A 153 9.67 14.23 1.15
CA VAL A 153 11.10 14.27 1.48
C VAL A 153 11.81 15.54 0.96
N THR A 154 11.26 16.17 -0.07
CA THR A 154 11.69 17.50 -0.57
C THR A 154 11.50 18.61 0.45
N ASP A 155 10.42 18.57 1.23
CA ASP A 155 10.11 19.61 2.21
C ASP A 155 11.14 19.52 3.34
N ILE A 156 11.48 18.30 3.77
CA ILE A 156 12.54 18.01 4.74
C ILE A 156 13.92 18.45 4.22
N HIS A 157 14.21 18.31 2.93
CA HIS A 157 15.45 18.86 2.35
C HIS A 157 15.46 20.40 2.41
N ASN A 158 14.37 21.04 2.00
CA ASN A 158 14.24 22.50 1.98
C ASN A 158 14.28 23.12 3.39
N TRP A 159 13.70 22.46 4.41
CA TRP A 159 13.81 22.91 5.81
C TRP A 159 15.26 22.93 6.29
N HIS A 160 16.06 21.91 5.95
CA HIS A 160 17.48 21.88 6.32
C HIS A 160 18.31 22.87 5.50
N LEU A 161 17.97 23.14 4.24
CA LEU A 161 18.55 24.26 3.48
C LEU A 161 18.29 25.62 4.16
N SER A 162 17.05 25.85 4.62
CA SER A 162 16.69 27.08 5.37
C SER A 162 17.41 27.22 6.71
N ASN A 163 17.82 26.10 7.33
CA ASN A 163 18.69 26.08 8.51
C ASN A 163 20.18 26.32 8.16
N GLY A 164 20.51 26.66 6.91
CA GLY A 164 21.88 26.89 6.44
C GLY A 164 22.69 25.63 6.17
N TRP A 165 22.09 24.44 6.20
CA TRP A 165 22.80 23.18 5.97
C TRP A 165 22.95 22.91 4.47
N THR A 166 23.83 21.98 4.11
CA THR A 166 24.04 21.48 2.73
C THR A 166 22.78 20.87 2.09
N GLY A 167 21.76 20.54 2.90
CA GLY A 167 20.57 19.79 2.52
C GLY A 167 20.14 18.83 3.64
N ILE A 168 19.14 17.98 3.36
CA ILE A 168 18.56 17.02 4.32
C ILE A 168 19.62 16.39 5.23
N GLY A 169 19.44 16.48 6.55
CA GLY A 169 20.43 16.00 7.51
C GLY A 169 20.52 14.48 7.65
N TYR A 170 19.43 13.78 7.33
CA TYR A 170 19.27 12.34 7.46
C TYR A 170 19.72 11.58 6.21
N HIS A 171 20.11 10.31 6.36
CA HIS A 171 20.46 9.42 5.25
C HIS A 171 19.22 8.70 4.69
N PHE A 172 18.21 8.53 5.54
CA PHE A 172 16.93 7.92 5.20
C PHE A 172 15.78 8.64 5.89
N TYR A 173 14.65 8.69 5.19
CA TYR A 173 13.37 9.14 5.72
C TYR A 173 12.28 8.10 5.45
N VAL A 174 11.50 7.73 6.47
CA VAL A 174 10.42 6.74 6.35
C VAL A 174 9.07 7.37 6.69
N THR A 175 8.15 7.32 5.74
CA THR A 175 6.79 7.89 5.85
C THR A 175 5.84 7.00 6.64
N LYS A 176 4.69 7.53 7.05
CA LYS A 176 3.65 6.80 7.82
C LYS A 176 3.06 5.59 7.10
N ASP A 177 3.05 5.61 5.77
CA ASP A 177 2.64 4.46 4.94
C ASP A 177 3.78 3.48 4.64
N GLY A 178 4.99 3.72 5.18
CA GLY A 178 6.12 2.80 5.13
C GLY A 178 7.00 2.90 3.87
N LYS A 179 6.89 3.97 3.07
CA LYS A 179 7.86 4.23 2.00
C LYS A 179 9.18 4.68 2.61
N VAL A 180 10.29 4.15 2.12
CA VAL A 180 11.66 4.57 2.50
C VAL A 180 12.22 5.42 1.38
N TYR A 181 12.55 6.67 1.69
CA TYR A 181 13.26 7.59 0.81
C TYR A 181 14.72 7.70 1.21
N ARG A 182 15.59 7.83 0.21
CA ARG A 182 16.96 8.31 0.38
C ARG A 182 16.94 9.75 0.90
N GLY A 183 17.92 10.10 1.72
CA GLY A 183 18.30 11.47 2.05
C GLY A 183 19.69 11.73 1.52
N ARG A 184 20.67 11.86 2.43
CA ARG A 184 22.10 11.82 2.07
C ARG A 184 22.52 10.43 1.55
N PRO A 185 23.51 10.36 0.64
CA PRO A 185 24.21 9.12 0.31
C PRO A 185 24.77 8.43 1.57
N GLU A 186 24.80 7.10 1.61
CA GLU A 186 25.22 6.34 2.81
C GLU A 186 26.72 6.49 3.15
N ASN A 187 27.53 7.02 2.23
CA ASN A 187 28.93 7.39 2.45
C ASN A 187 29.14 8.89 2.73
N ALA A 188 28.09 9.71 2.61
CA ALA A 188 28.17 11.13 2.97
C ALA A 188 28.05 11.30 4.49
N VAL A 189 28.72 12.30 5.06
CA VAL A 189 28.61 12.64 6.48
C VAL A 189 27.23 13.24 6.76
N GLY A 190 26.58 12.71 7.81
CA GLY A 190 25.26 13.17 8.26
C GLY A 190 25.27 14.60 8.79
N ALA A 191 24.09 15.19 8.92
CA ALA A 191 23.88 16.40 9.71
C ALA A 191 22.65 16.17 10.60
N HIS A 192 22.73 15.22 11.54
CA HIS A 192 21.59 14.81 12.35
C HIS A 192 21.91 14.54 13.83
N ALA A 193 23.18 14.38 14.22
CA ALA A 193 23.59 14.19 15.62
C ALA A 193 25.04 14.68 15.83
N LYS A 194 25.21 15.79 16.56
CA LYS A 194 26.52 16.44 16.80
C LYS A 194 27.45 15.46 17.53
N GLY A 195 28.71 15.39 17.10
CA GLY A 195 29.71 14.45 17.63
C GLY A 195 29.70 13.03 17.05
N VAL A 196 28.66 12.59 16.31
CA VAL A 196 28.61 11.22 15.75
C VAL A 196 28.30 11.11 14.24
N ASN A 197 27.99 12.23 13.58
CA ASN A 197 27.64 12.30 12.15
C ASN A 197 28.56 11.52 11.19
N ALA A 198 29.89 11.54 11.40
CA ALA A 198 30.87 10.91 10.50
C ALA A 198 31.07 9.39 10.72
N GLU A 199 30.37 8.80 11.69
CA GLU A 199 30.40 7.36 11.97
C GLU A 199 28.99 6.74 12.02
N SER A 200 27.98 7.38 11.42
CA SER A 200 26.60 6.99 11.67
C SER A 200 25.65 7.15 10.49
N ILE A 201 24.57 6.37 10.53
CA ILE A 201 23.43 6.47 9.62
C ILE A 201 22.20 6.89 10.43
N GLY A 202 21.87 8.18 10.35
CA GLY A 202 20.60 8.73 10.84
C GLY A 202 19.42 8.31 9.97
N ILE A 203 18.45 7.64 10.59
CA ILE A 203 17.16 7.26 10.00
C ILE A 203 16.07 8.10 10.67
N ALA A 204 15.35 8.89 9.88
CA ALA A 204 14.22 9.69 10.36
C ALA A 204 12.86 9.10 9.97
N VAL A 205 11.85 9.35 10.79
CA VAL A 205 10.45 8.95 10.56
C VAL A 205 9.48 10.12 10.68
N GLU A 206 8.49 10.13 9.80
CA GLU A 206 7.32 11.02 9.83
C GLU A 206 6.46 10.81 11.10
N GLY A 207 6.46 11.76 12.03
CA GLY A 207 5.58 11.76 13.22
C GLY A 207 6.01 12.70 14.35
N LYS A 208 5.05 13.04 15.23
CA LYS A 208 5.22 13.78 16.49
C LYS A 208 5.11 12.82 17.71
N TYR A 209 6.06 11.91 17.88
CA TYR A 209 5.90 10.75 18.81
C TYR A 209 5.91 11.02 20.32
N ASP A 210 5.95 12.26 20.77
CA ASP A 210 5.62 12.57 22.17
C ASP A 210 4.10 12.55 22.41
N VAL A 211 3.32 12.81 21.36
CA VAL A 211 1.84 12.79 21.38
C VAL A 211 1.21 11.76 20.42
N GLU A 212 1.95 11.31 19.41
CA GLU A 212 1.51 10.28 18.44
C GLU A 212 2.05 8.88 18.76
N ASN A 213 1.54 7.87 18.05
CA ASN A 213 2.08 6.49 18.04
C ASN A 213 2.50 6.12 16.61
N MET A 214 3.55 5.31 16.45
CA MET A 214 4.09 4.92 15.15
C MET A 214 3.21 3.86 14.44
N PRO A 215 2.71 4.12 13.20
CA PRO A 215 2.04 3.11 12.38
C PRO A 215 2.93 1.90 12.05
N GLU A 216 2.32 0.72 11.98
CA GLU A 216 3.06 -0.53 11.73
C GLU A 216 3.77 -0.59 10.38
N ALA A 217 3.23 0.05 9.33
CA ALA A 217 3.86 0.08 8.02
C ALA A 217 5.23 0.78 8.08
N GLN A 218 5.26 1.94 8.73
CA GLN A 218 6.47 2.70 9.03
C GLN A 218 7.41 1.92 9.94
N LYS A 219 6.91 1.37 11.06
CA LYS A 219 7.70 0.58 12.01
C LYS A 219 8.38 -0.63 11.35
N LYS A 220 7.64 -1.37 10.50
CA LYS A 220 8.16 -2.50 9.73
C LYS A 220 9.23 -2.06 8.74
N SER A 221 9.03 -0.95 8.03
CA SER A 221 10.02 -0.42 7.09
C SER A 221 11.29 0.07 7.78
N VAL A 222 11.19 0.68 8.97
CA VAL A 222 12.36 1.03 9.81
C VAL A 222 13.12 -0.21 10.25
N ILE A 223 12.43 -1.28 10.66
CA ILE A 223 13.07 -2.55 11.05
C ILE A 223 13.77 -3.20 9.84
N ASN A 224 13.12 -3.26 8.68
CA ASN A 224 13.69 -3.86 7.47
C ASN A 224 14.90 -3.06 6.95
N LEU A 225 14.82 -1.73 6.97
CA LEU A 225 15.92 -0.83 6.65
C LEU A 225 17.07 -0.98 7.65
N GLY A 226 16.76 -1.02 8.94
CA GLY A 226 17.72 -1.22 10.01
C GLY A 226 18.51 -2.51 9.83
N LYS A 227 17.82 -3.64 9.59
CA LYS A 227 18.47 -4.95 9.33
C LYS A 227 19.45 -4.89 8.17
N TYR A 228 19.01 -4.34 7.04
CA TYR A 228 19.87 -4.17 5.86
C TYR A 228 21.13 -3.37 6.18
N LEU A 229 21.00 -2.26 6.92
CA LEU A 229 22.15 -1.42 7.28
C LEU A 229 23.06 -2.07 8.33
N THR A 230 22.51 -2.80 9.30
CA THR A 230 23.30 -3.54 10.29
C THR A 230 24.09 -4.69 9.66
N GLU A 231 23.51 -5.39 8.69
CA GLU A 231 24.19 -6.43 7.90
C GLU A 231 25.27 -5.83 6.99
N LYS A 232 24.90 -4.83 6.17
CA LYS A 232 25.79 -4.19 5.18
C LYS A 232 27.04 -3.54 5.77
N TYR A 233 26.93 -2.95 6.96
CA TYR A 233 28.02 -2.22 7.63
C TYR A 233 28.55 -2.91 8.89
N ASN A 234 28.07 -4.13 9.21
CA ASN A 234 28.39 -4.85 10.45
C ASN A 234 28.14 -4.00 11.72
N ILE A 235 27.02 -3.26 11.75
CA ILE A 235 26.66 -2.38 12.86
C ILE A 235 25.89 -3.16 13.93
N ASN A 236 26.42 -3.17 15.16
CA ASN A 236 25.74 -3.68 16.34
C ASN A 236 25.12 -2.58 17.23
N THR A 237 25.46 -1.31 16.97
CA THR A 237 25.12 -0.18 17.83
C THR A 237 23.94 0.60 17.27
N ILE A 238 22.84 0.65 18.03
CA ILE A 238 21.62 1.40 17.67
C ILE A 238 21.23 2.29 18.85
N LEU A 239 21.03 3.59 18.56
CA LEU A 239 20.85 4.69 19.51
C LEU A 239 19.64 5.56 19.13
N LYS A 240 19.00 6.20 20.10
CA LYS A 240 18.12 7.36 19.90
C LYS A 240 18.98 8.62 19.71
N HIS A 241 18.44 9.67 19.10
CA HIS A 241 19.10 10.98 19.12
C HIS A 241 19.36 11.46 20.57
N LYS A 242 18.39 11.28 21.48
CA LYS A 242 18.56 11.60 22.91
C LYS A 242 19.56 10.73 23.71
N ASP A 243 20.17 9.71 23.09
CA ASP A 243 21.30 8.98 23.70
C ASP A 243 22.66 9.64 23.36
N VAL A 244 22.69 10.64 22.47
CA VAL A 244 23.94 11.30 21.99
C VAL A 244 23.90 12.83 22.07
N ASN A 245 22.73 13.47 22.03
CA ASN A 245 22.57 14.94 22.13
C ASN A 245 21.40 15.30 23.07
N PRO A 246 21.37 16.52 23.66
CA PRO A 246 20.31 16.95 24.58
C PRO A 246 19.01 17.28 23.83
N THR A 247 18.18 16.27 23.60
CA THR A 247 16.90 16.40 22.86
C THR A 247 15.85 15.43 23.38
N ASP A 248 14.58 15.62 23.01
CA ASP A 248 13.53 14.61 23.18
C ASP A 248 13.38 13.65 21.99
N CYS A 249 13.97 13.98 20.84
CA CYS A 249 14.00 13.12 19.66
C CYS A 249 14.56 11.72 19.97
N PRO A 250 13.89 10.62 19.55
CA PRO A 250 12.79 10.55 18.59
C PRO A 250 11.38 10.53 19.22
N GLY A 251 11.23 11.01 20.45
CA GLY A 251 9.96 11.18 21.15
C GLY A 251 9.52 10.00 22.01
N LYS A 252 8.80 10.30 23.09
CA LYS A 252 8.44 9.39 24.18
C LYS A 252 7.77 8.08 23.77
N ASN A 253 6.88 8.10 22.78
CA ASN A 253 6.12 6.94 22.32
C ASN A 253 6.77 6.24 21.11
N TYR A 254 7.97 6.66 20.70
CA TYR A 254 8.73 5.94 19.67
C TYR A 254 9.08 4.53 20.20
N PRO A 255 8.74 3.45 19.48
CA PRO A 255 8.91 2.08 19.98
C PRO A 255 10.36 1.58 19.85
N PHE A 256 11.30 2.31 20.46
CA PHE A 256 12.73 2.21 20.19
C PHE A 256 13.31 0.84 20.57
N GLU A 257 13.10 0.38 21.80
CA GLU A 257 13.64 -0.92 22.24
C GLU A 257 13.02 -2.08 21.45
N TYR A 258 11.76 -1.95 21.01
CA TYR A 258 11.15 -2.92 20.11
C TYR A 258 11.84 -2.92 18.73
N ILE A 259 11.99 -1.76 18.08
CA ILE A 259 12.67 -1.62 16.79
C ILE A 259 14.12 -2.13 16.87
N LYS A 260 14.87 -1.72 17.90
CA LYS A 260 16.26 -2.11 18.15
C LYS A 260 16.41 -3.62 18.34
N ASN A 261 15.56 -4.23 19.17
CA ASN A 261 15.58 -5.68 19.36
C ASN A 261 15.16 -6.43 18.10
N GLU A 262 14.13 -5.97 17.37
CA GLU A 262 13.75 -6.62 16.11
C GLU A 262 14.85 -6.52 15.05
N ILE A 263 15.60 -5.42 14.97
CA ILE A 263 16.76 -5.27 14.07
C ILE A 263 17.90 -6.20 14.47
N LEU A 264 18.31 -6.18 15.75
CA LEU A 264 19.48 -6.92 16.24
C LEU A 264 19.23 -8.41 16.50
N LYS A 265 17.98 -8.89 16.40
CA LYS A 265 17.67 -10.33 16.37
C LYS A 265 18.48 -11.01 15.26
N PRO A 266 19.27 -12.06 15.57
CA PRO A 266 19.92 -12.88 14.56
C PRO A 266 18.89 -13.37 13.53
N VAL A 267 19.30 -13.40 12.26
CA VAL A 267 18.52 -14.11 11.25
C VAL A 267 18.62 -15.59 11.57
N GLU A 268 17.52 -16.18 12.03
CA GLU A 268 17.39 -17.62 12.18
C GLU A 268 17.63 -18.27 10.81
N LYS A 269 18.81 -18.89 10.65
CA LYS A 269 19.07 -19.74 9.48
C LYS A 269 18.06 -20.89 9.51
N PRO A 270 17.51 -21.32 8.36
CA PRO A 270 16.67 -22.51 8.31
C PRO A 270 17.38 -23.68 8.98
N VAL A 271 16.78 -24.25 10.02
CA VAL A 271 17.33 -25.41 10.72
C VAL A 271 17.27 -26.59 9.76
N GLU A 272 18.41 -27.17 9.40
CA GLU A 272 18.44 -28.40 8.61
C GLU A 272 17.66 -29.49 9.36
N PRO A 273 16.71 -30.18 8.69
CA PRO A 273 15.85 -31.15 9.35
C PRO A 273 16.68 -32.32 9.86
N GLN A 274 16.79 -32.43 11.19
CA GLN A 274 17.39 -33.60 11.82
C GLN A 274 16.59 -34.86 11.42
N PRO A 275 17.25 -35.98 11.11
CA PRO A 275 16.57 -37.19 10.67
C PRO A 275 15.70 -37.75 11.81
N THR A 276 14.38 -37.71 11.63
CA THR A 276 13.44 -38.34 12.55
C THR A 276 13.55 -39.87 12.49
N PRO A 277 13.32 -40.59 13.59
CA PRO A 277 13.20 -42.05 13.58
C PRO A 277 12.13 -42.54 12.58
N PRO A 278 12.21 -43.79 12.09
CA PRO A 278 11.21 -44.33 11.17
C PRO A 278 9.82 -44.36 11.82
N VAL A 279 8.89 -43.58 11.28
CA VAL A 279 7.45 -43.72 11.54
C VAL A 279 6.91 -44.69 10.49
N GLU A 280 6.21 -45.74 10.94
CA GLU A 280 5.64 -46.74 10.03
C GLU A 280 4.65 -46.13 9.03
N GLU A 281 4.66 -46.65 7.79
CA GLU A 281 3.86 -46.08 6.71
C GLU A 281 2.35 -46.25 6.93
N GLN A 282 1.65 -45.14 7.22
CA GLN A 282 0.25 -45.01 6.84
C GLN A 282 0.10 -43.97 5.73
N ASN A 283 -0.44 -44.42 4.60
CA ASN A 283 -0.36 -43.74 3.30
C ASN A 283 -1.28 -42.48 3.23
N THR A 284 -0.79 -41.35 3.72
CA THR A 284 -1.29 -40.01 3.36
C THR A 284 -0.14 -39.15 2.84
N ARG A 285 0.14 -39.25 1.52
CA ARG A 285 1.17 -38.45 0.86
C ARG A 285 0.93 -36.96 1.13
N PRO A 286 1.85 -36.22 1.79
CA PRO A 286 1.72 -34.77 1.89
C PRO A 286 1.83 -34.18 0.48
N ILE A 287 0.93 -33.27 0.13
CA ILE A 287 0.97 -32.58 -1.15
C ILE A 287 2.16 -31.62 -1.09
N VAL A 288 3.24 -31.97 -1.80
CA VAL A 288 4.33 -31.03 -2.10
C VAL A 288 3.75 -29.93 -2.98
N GLU A 289 3.34 -28.83 -2.35
CA GLU A 289 2.74 -27.70 -3.05
C GLU A 289 3.80 -27.05 -3.94
N SER A 290 3.66 -27.27 -5.25
CA SER A 290 4.62 -26.85 -6.28
C SER A 290 4.92 -25.36 -6.23
N ASP A 291 6.19 -25.00 -6.50
CA ASP A 291 6.66 -23.63 -6.78
C ASP A 291 6.16 -23.09 -8.14
N LEU A 292 4.92 -23.44 -8.49
CA LEU A 292 4.21 -23.11 -9.72
C LEU A 292 4.00 -21.60 -9.78
N LYS A 293 4.51 -21.00 -10.85
CA LYS A 293 4.44 -19.57 -11.13
C LYS A 293 3.88 -19.33 -12.54
N VAL A 294 3.23 -18.19 -12.74
CA VAL A 294 2.91 -17.70 -14.07
C VAL A 294 3.94 -16.64 -14.48
N LYS A 295 4.54 -16.83 -15.65
CA LYS A 295 5.56 -15.95 -16.24
C LYS A 295 5.01 -15.30 -17.48
N TYR A 296 5.09 -13.98 -17.59
CA TYR A 296 4.49 -13.25 -18.69
C TYR A 296 5.25 -11.99 -19.08
N GLN A 297 5.08 -11.57 -20.32
CA GLN A 297 5.72 -10.39 -20.90
C GLN A 297 4.77 -9.70 -21.87
N ALA A 298 4.91 -8.38 -22.00
CA ALA A 298 4.08 -7.52 -22.84
C ALA A 298 4.90 -6.89 -23.98
N HIS A 299 4.25 -6.71 -25.13
CA HIS A 299 4.63 -5.79 -26.21
C HIS A 299 3.59 -4.68 -26.30
N GLY A 300 3.98 -3.47 -26.71
CA GLY A 300 3.03 -2.38 -26.83
C GLY A 300 3.53 -1.18 -27.64
N GLN A 301 2.83 -0.06 -27.45
CA GLN A 301 3.13 1.18 -28.14
C GLN A 301 4.43 1.79 -27.65
N ASP A 302 5.34 2.04 -28.58
CA ASP A 302 6.62 2.73 -28.36
C ASP A 302 7.52 2.02 -27.32
N TYR A 303 7.27 0.73 -27.07
CA TYR A 303 8.14 -0.18 -26.29
C TYR A 303 8.14 -1.61 -26.87
N ALA A 304 9.34 -2.17 -27.07
CA ALA A 304 9.53 -3.55 -27.51
C ALA A 304 9.14 -4.56 -26.41
N TRP A 305 9.37 -5.86 -26.63
CA TRP A 305 9.10 -6.88 -25.61
C TRP A 305 9.80 -6.57 -24.28
N GLN A 306 9.01 -6.29 -23.25
CA GLN A 306 9.51 -6.07 -21.88
C GLN A 306 10.05 -7.38 -21.30
N ASN A 307 11.01 -7.27 -20.37
CA ASN A 307 11.53 -8.42 -19.62
C ASN A 307 10.38 -9.22 -18.96
N PRO A 308 10.42 -10.57 -18.99
CA PRO A 308 9.41 -11.39 -18.32
C PRO A 308 9.28 -11.09 -16.83
N VAL A 309 8.03 -10.91 -16.40
CA VAL A 309 7.64 -10.76 -15.00
C VAL A 309 6.87 -11.99 -14.51
N TYR A 310 6.63 -12.03 -13.21
CA TYR A 310 6.04 -13.15 -12.48
C TYR A 310 4.79 -12.73 -11.70
N ASP A 311 4.15 -13.68 -11.03
CA ASP A 311 2.94 -13.54 -10.22
C ASP A 311 2.72 -12.15 -9.57
N GLY A 312 1.66 -11.48 -10.03
CA GLY A 312 1.17 -10.22 -9.48
C GLY A 312 2.07 -9.01 -9.74
N LYS A 313 2.95 -9.05 -10.75
CA LYS A 313 3.73 -7.88 -11.21
C LYS A 313 3.12 -7.27 -12.46
N LEU A 314 3.28 -5.96 -12.64
CA LEU A 314 2.86 -5.28 -13.87
C LEU A 314 3.69 -5.77 -15.07
N ALA A 315 3.02 -6.17 -16.14
CA ALA A 315 3.55 -6.12 -17.50
C ALA A 315 2.76 -5.08 -18.31
N GLY A 316 3.42 -4.32 -19.17
CA GLY A 316 2.88 -3.13 -19.83
C GLY A 316 3.22 -1.84 -19.07
N THR A 317 2.30 -0.87 -19.11
CA THR A 317 2.40 0.43 -18.44
C THR A 317 1.09 0.78 -17.72
N THR A 318 1.04 1.89 -16.98
CA THR A 318 -0.21 2.42 -16.41
C THR A 318 -0.21 3.94 -16.46
N GLY A 319 -1.13 4.56 -17.21
CA GLY A 319 -1.25 6.03 -17.28
C GLY A 319 -0.25 6.73 -18.20
N GLU A 320 0.73 6.02 -18.77
CA GLU A 320 1.66 6.52 -19.81
C GLU A 320 0.99 6.63 -21.20
N TRP A 321 -0.32 6.38 -21.31
CA TRP A 321 -1.10 6.28 -22.55
C TRP A 321 -0.71 5.15 -23.52
N ARG A 322 0.43 4.49 -23.32
CA ARG A 322 0.96 3.40 -24.13
C ARG A 322 0.12 2.12 -24.02
N ARG A 323 -0.46 1.68 -25.15
CA ARG A 323 -1.30 0.46 -25.24
C ARG A 323 -0.48 -0.82 -25.36
N MET A 324 -0.97 -1.92 -24.77
CA MET A 324 -0.50 -3.27 -25.12
C MET A 324 -0.96 -3.65 -26.53
N GLU A 325 -0.09 -4.32 -27.27
CA GLU A 325 -0.35 -4.91 -28.59
C GLU A 325 -0.33 -6.44 -28.55
N GLY A 326 0.53 -7.02 -27.70
CA GLY A 326 0.75 -8.45 -27.64
C GLY A 326 1.21 -8.92 -26.27
N ILE A 327 0.95 -10.19 -25.98
CA ILE A 327 1.30 -10.85 -24.72
C ILE A 327 1.78 -12.28 -24.98
N LYS A 328 2.73 -12.74 -24.16
CA LYS A 328 3.12 -14.14 -24.00
C LYS A 328 2.98 -14.50 -22.52
N ILE A 329 2.38 -15.65 -22.22
CA ILE A 329 2.12 -16.14 -20.86
C ILE A 329 2.52 -17.61 -20.81
N ASN A 330 3.29 -18.03 -19.83
CA ASN A 330 3.64 -19.43 -19.61
C ASN A 330 3.53 -19.79 -18.12
N LEU A 331 3.53 -21.08 -17.81
CA LEU A 331 3.73 -21.58 -16.44
C LEU A 331 5.18 -22.04 -16.28
N GLU A 332 5.81 -21.70 -15.16
CA GLU A 332 7.05 -22.34 -14.69
C GLU A 332 6.72 -23.25 -13.51
N ASN A 333 7.47 -24.36 -13.38
CA ASN A 333 7.24 -25.41 -12.37
C ASN A 333 5.83 -26.03 -12.38
N ALA A 334 5.20 -26.10 -13.56
CA ALA A 334 3.90 -26.72 -13.74
C ALA A 334 3.92 -28.24 -13.46
N PRO A 335 3.00 -28.77 -12.63
CA PRO A 335 2.77 -30.21 -12.54
C PRO A 335 2.39 -30.82 -13.90
N GLN A 336 2.68 -32.11 -14.07
CA GLN A 336 2.22 -32.87 -15.23
C GLN A 336 0.69 -32.77 -15.37
N ASP A 337 0.20 -32.70 -16.62
CA ASP A 337 -1.20 -32.42 -16.95
C ASP A 337 -1.75 -31.08 -16.41
N LEU A 338 -0.88 -30.09 -16.16
CA LEU A 338 -1.26 -28.67 -16.06
C LEU A 338 -0.71 -27.87 -17.23
N GLY A 339 -1.58 -27.15 -17.93
CA GLY A 339 -1.22 -26.17 -18.95
C GLY A 339 -1.95 -24.84 -18.76
N ILE A 340 -1.67 -23.89 -19.66
CA ILE A 340 -2.32 -22.58 -19.73
C ILE A 340 -2.72 -22.27 -21.17
N THR A 341 -3.86 -21.61 -21.36
CA THR A 341 -4.26 -21.05 -22.64
C THR A 341 -4.94 -19.71 -22.49
N TYR A 342 -4.71 -18.82 -23.46
CA TYR A 342 -5.17 -17.44 -23.43
C TYR A 342 -5.52 -16.93 -24.82
N ARG A 343 -6.33 -15.87 -24.88
CA ARG A 343 -6.61 -15.11 -26.10
C ARG A 343 -6.86 -13.65 -25.80
N THR A 344 -6.58 -12.82 -26.79
CA THR A 344 -6.77 -11.36 -26.76
C THR A 344 -7.93 -10.94 -27.66
N HIS A 345 -8.55 -9.81 -27.33
CA HIS A 345 -9.59 -9.15 -28.11
C HIS A 345 -9.07 -7.84 -28.68
N SER A 346 -9.37 -7.59 -29.96
CA SER A 346 -9.03 -6.37 -30.69
C SER A 346 -10.16 -6.04 -31.67
N ALA A 347 -10.72 -4.83 -31.57
CA ALA A 347 -11.74 -4.36 -32.51
C ALA A 347 -11.25 -4.33 -33.97
N TYR A 348 -9.93 -4.24 -34.20
CA TYR A 348 -9.33 -4.24 -35.54
C TYR A 348 -9.30 -5.63 -36.21
N ASP A 349 -9.48 -6.71 -35.45
CA ASP A 349 -9.33 -8.09 -35.92
C ASP A 349 -10.65 -8.88 -35.90
N ASN A 350 -11.79 -8.18 -36.02
CA ASN A 350 -13.13 -8.74 -35.82
C ASN A 350 -13.35 -9.40 -34.43
N GLY A 351 -12.62 -8.94 -33.41
CA GLY A 351 -12.86 -9.26 -32.00
C GLY A 351 -11.87 -10.25 -31.39
N TRP A 352 -12.36 -11.44 -31.00
CA TRP A 352 -11.55 -12.43 -30.27
C TRP A 352 -10.63 -13.23 -31.19
N ARG A 353 -9.30 -13.09 -30.99
CA ARG A 353 -8.29 -13.94 -31.63
C ARG A 353 -8.38 -15.39 -31.14
N SER A 354 -7.72 -16.31 -31.87
CA SER A 354 -7.67 -17.73 -31.51
C SER A 354 -6.99 -17.97 -30.16
N TRP A 355 -7.36 -19.07 -29.50
CA TRP A 355 -6.70 -19.52 -28.26
C TRP A 355 -5.25 -19.91 -28.53
N LYS A 356 -4.36 -19.52 -27.62
CA LYS A 356 -2.91 -19.69 -27.67
C LYS A 356 -2.42 -20.49 -26.47
N SER A 357 -1.40 -21.30 -26.67
CA SER A 357 -0.78 -22.15 -25.66
C SER A 357 0.33 -21.41 -24.88
N GLY A 358 0.84 -22.01 -23.81
CA GLY A 358 1.94 -21.47 -23.01
C GLY A 358 3.14 -21.01 -23.85
N GLY A 359 3.52 -19.73 -23.71
CA GLY A 359 4.64 -19.10 -24.41
C GLY A 359 4.34 -18.51 -25.79
N GLU A 360 3.21 -18.86 -26.42
CA GLU A 360 2.85 -18.37 -27.76
C GLU A 360 2.44 -16.89 -27.77
N LEU A 361 2.59 -16.20 -28.92
CA LEU A 361 2.07 -14.85 -29.08
C LEU A 361 0.54 -14.84 -29.20
N SER A 362 -0.13 -14.10 -28.31
CA SER A 362 -1.50 -13.63 -28.52
C SER A 362 -1.51 -12.10 -28.63
N GLY A 363 -2.14 -11.57 -29.67
CA GLY A 363 -2.00 -10.16 -30.09
C GLY A 363 -1.02 -10.02 -31.25
N THR A 364 -0.32 -8.88 -31.33
CA THR A 364 0.56 -8.49 -32.45
C THR A 364 1.93 -7.97 -31.96
N THR A 365 2.79 -7.53 -32.86
CA THR A 365 4.07 -6.87 -32.58
C THR A 365 4.35 -5.86 -33.69
N GLY A 366 4.16 -4.57 -33.43
CA GLY A 366 4.42 -3.48 -34.39
C GLY A 366 3.30 -3.22 -35.40
N GLU A 367 2.19 -3.98 -35.38
CA GLU A 367 1.03 -3.74 -36.25
C GLU A 367 0.17 -2.53 -35.81
N GLY A 368 0.48 -1.88 -34.69
CA GLY A 368 -0.34 -0.81 -34.11
C GLY A 368 -1.64 -1.28 -33.45
N ARG A 369 -1.96 -2.57 -33.52
CA ARG A 369 -3.24 -3.15 -33.09
C ARG A 369 -3.28 -3.37 -31.58
N ARG A 370 -3.99 -2.47 -30.90
CA ARG A 370 -4.20 -2.47 -29.45
C ARG A 370 -5.03 -3.68 -28.97
N MET A 371 -4.69 -4.19 -27.79
CA MET A 371 -5.54 -5.09 -27.03
C MET A 371 -6.62 -4.31 -26.29
N GLU A 372 -7.86 -4.82 -26.26
CA GLU A 372 -9.00 -4.21 -25.55
C GLU A 372 -9.52 -5.09 -24.41
N ALA A 373 -9.47 -6.42 -24.60
CA ALA A 373 -9.77 -7.42 -23.56
C ALA A 373 -8.88 -8.67 -23.68
N ILE A 374 -8.86 -9.49 -22.63
CA ILE A 374 -8.11 -10.75 -22.53
C ILE A 374 -8.90 -11.81 -21.74
N GLN A 375 -8.73 -13.08 -22.11
CA GLN A 375 -9.19 -14.25 -21.36
C GLN A 375 -8.02 -15.21 -21.16
N ILE A 376 -7.84 -15.75 -19.95
CA ILE A 376 -6.76 -16.68 -19.58
C ILE A 376 -7.37 -17.81 -18.74
N LYS A 377 -7.11 -19.07 -19.09
CA LYS A 377 -7.59 -20.25 -18.35
C LYS A 377 -6.53 -21.34 -18.30
N LEU A 378 -6.56 -22.13 -17.23
CA LEU A 378 -5.71 -23.32 -17.10
C LEU A 378 -6.32 -24.51 -17.88
N THR A 379 -5.47 -25.44 -18.29
CA THR A 379 -5.83 -26.62 -19.10
C THR A 379 -5.20 -27.90 -18.51
N GLY A 380 -5.65 -29.06 -19.01
CA GLY A 380 -5.21 -30.36 -18.50
C GLY A 380 -5.93 -30.80 -17.21
N LYS A 381 -5.68 -32.04 -16.78
CA LYS A 381 -6.39 -32.70 -15.66
C LYS A 381 -6.18 -31.99 -14.32
N MET A 382 -5.06 -31.30 -14.15
CA MET A 382 -4.70 -30.59 -12.92
C MET A 382 -5.31 -29.19 -12.82
N ALA A 383 -5.87 -28.62 -13.89
CA ALA A 383 -6.43 -27.26 -13.90
C ALA A 383 -7.48 -27.01 -12.80
N LYS A 384 -8.29 -28.02 -12.46
CA LYS A 384 -9.28 -27.97 -11.37
C LYS A 384 -8.67 -27.64 -9.99
N ASN A 385 -7.40 -27.98 -9.78
CA ASN A 385 -6.70 -27.77 -8.51
C ASN A 385 -6.13 -26.35 -8.37
N TYR A 386 -6.28 -25.48 -9.37
CA TYR A 386 -5.70 -24.14 -9.41
C TYR A 386 -6.69 -23.08 -9.93
N ASN A 387 -6.44 -21.82 -9.61
CA ASN A 387 -7.06 -20.65 -10.24
C ASN A 387 -5.97 -19.82 -10.91
N ILE A 388 -6.21 -19.37 -12.14
CA ILE A 388 -5.45 -18.29 -12.76
C ILE A 388 -6.27 -17.00 -12.61
N LYS A 389 -5.78 -16.05 -11.81
CA LYS A 389 -6.39 -14.75 -11.57
C LYS A 389 -5.65 -13.68 -12.36
N TYR A 390 -6.38 -12.72 -12.91
CA TYR A 390 -5.81 -11.61 -13.67
C TYR A 390 -6.67 -10.36 -13.59
N ARG A 391 -6.02 -9.20 -13.76
CA ARG A 391 -6.68 -7.90 -13.97
C ARG A 391 -5.87 -7.06 -14.95
N VAL A 392 -6.52 -6.09 -15.56
CA VAL A 392 -5.92 -5.17 -16.54
C VAL A 392 -6.11 -3.71 -16.14
N HIS A 393 -5.15 -2.88 -16.53
CA HIS A 393 -5.27 -1.42 -16.53
C HIS A 393 -5.87 -1.01 -17.88
N VAL A 394 -7.05 -0.37 -17.87
CA VAL A 394 -7.74 0.13 -19.07
C VAL A 394 -7.68 1.66 -19.10
N ALA A 395 -7.36 2.22 -20.26
CA ALA A 395 -7.31 3.67 -20.44
C ALA A 395 -8.59 4.38 -19.97
N ASP A 396 -8.39 5.48 -19.23
CA ASP A 396 -9.36 6.30 -18.50
C ASP A 396 -10.17 5.59 -17.38
N TYR A 397 -10.09 4.26 -17.24
CA TYR A 397 -10.79 3.50 -16.19
C TYR A 397 -9.86 2.98 -15.08
N GLY A 398 -8.55 2.91 -15.34
CA GLY A 398 -7.57 2.41 -14.39
C GLY A 398 -7.63 0.88 -14.24
N TRP A 399 -7.27 0.38 -13.04
CA TRP A 399 -7.28 -1.04 -12.72
C TRP A 399 -8.69 -1.60 -12.59
N MET A 400 -9.05 -2.52 -13.49
CA MET A 400 -10.29 -3.31 -13.37
C MET A 400 -10.21 -4.31 -12.21
N PRO A 401 -11.36 -4.84 -11.73
CA PRO A 401 -11.40 -5.92 -10.76
C PRO A 401 -10.66 -7.19 -11.23
N TRP A 402 -10.22 -8.00 -10.27
CA TRP A 402 -9.65 -9.32 -10.54
C TRP A 402 -10.75 -10.28 -11.04
N VAL A 403 -10.49 -10.88 -12.20
CA VAL A 403 -11.28 -11.99 -12.77
C VAL A 403 -10.41 -13.26 -12.85
N LYS A 404 -10.97 -14.40 -13.25
CA LYS A 404 -10.25 -15.68 -13.28
C LYS A 404 -10.73 -16.68 -14.34
N ASN A 405 -9.90 -17.69 -14.59
CA ASN A 405 -10.27 -18.98 -15.22
C ASN A 405 -11.06 -18.88 -16.55
N GLY A 406 -10.85 -17.85 -17.36
CA GLY A 406 -11.50 -17.64 -18.66
C GLY A 406 -12.57 -16.53 -18.67
N GLU A 407 -12.87 -15.91 -17.53
CA GLU A 407 -13.63 -14.67 -17.44
C GLU A 407 -12.94 -13.53 -18.23
N THR A 408 -13.70 -12.57 -18.75
CA THR A 408 -13.14 -11.46 -19.55
C THR A 408 -12.58 -10.36 -18.65
N ALA A 409 -11.29 -10.02 -18.82
CA ALA A 409 -10.72 -8.78 -18.29
C ALA A 409 -10.56 -7.76 -19.42
N GLY A 410 -10.88 -6.49 -19.17
CA GLY A 410 -10.86 -5.42 -20.19
C GLY A 410 -12.26 -5.05 -20.67
N THR A 411 -12.33 -4.36 -21.81
CA THR A 411 -13.59 -3.90 -22.42
C THR A 411 -13.75 -4.46 -23.83
N MET A 412 -15.00 -4.67 -24.25
CA MET A 412 -15.35 -5.02 -25.63
C MET A 412 -16.23 -3.92 -26.21
N GLY A 413 -15.96 -3.48 -27.44
CA GLY A 413 -16.80 -2.51 -28.17
C GLY A 413 -16.73 -1.06 -27.69
N GLN A 414 -16.02 -0.76 -26.60
CA GLN A 414 -15.87 0.61 -26.08
C GLN A 414 -14.65 1.36 -26.63
N ALA A 415 -13.91 0.75 -27.57
CA ALA A 415 -12.65 1.26 -28.13
C ALA A 415 -11.51 1.52 -27.12
N ARG A 416 -11.67 1.13 -25.84
CA ARG A 416 -10.69 1.35 -24.77
C ARG A 416 -9.61 0.28 -24.81
N ARG A 417 -8.36 0.74 -24.69
CA ARG A 417 -7.16 -0.09 -24.76
C ARG A 417 -6.71 -0.56 -23.38
N ILE A 418 -6.15 -1.76 -23.31
CA ILE A 418 -5.34 -2.22 -22.18
C ILE A 418 -3.98 -1.53 -22.27
N GLU A 419 -3.49 -1.00 -21.16
CA GLU A 419 -2.15 -0.42 -21.01
C GLU A 419 -1.20 -1.38 -20.28
N GLY A 420 -1.74 -2.16 -19.34
CA GLY A 420 -0.98 -3.11 -18.53
C GLY A 420 -1.83 -4.21 -17.91
N ILE A 421 -1.16 -5.24 -17.39
CA ILE A 421 -1.77 -6.46 -16.85
C ILE A 421 -1.01 -6.99 -15.63
N GLU A 422 -1.75 -7.56 -14.69
CA GLU A 422 -1.23 -8.43 -13.63
C GLU A 422 -1.90 -9.81 -13.75
N ILE A 423 -1.13 -10.88 -13.58
CA ILE A 423 -1.58 -12.27 -13.62
C ILE A 423 -0.94 -13.01 -12.44
N LYS A 424 -1.67 -13.90 -11.77
CA LYS A 424 -1.12 -14.81 -10.76
C LYS A 424 -1.86 -16.14 -10.72
N VAL A 425 -1.16 -17.21 -10.35
CA VAL A 425 -1.69 -18.56 -10.15
C VAL A 425 -1.76 -18.89 -8.66
N GLU A 426 -2.86 -19.49 -8.23
CA GLU A 426 -3.14 -19.84 -6.83
C GLU A 426 -3.74 -21.24 -6.77
N SER A 427 -3.45 -22.04 -5.74
CA SER A 427 -4.10 -23.34 -5.56
C SER A 427 -5.59 -23.19 -5.19
N SER A 428 -6.50 -23.83 -5.94
CA SER A 428 -7.93 -23.98 -5.56
C SER A 428 -8.08 -24.81 -4.30
N ASN A 429 -7.11 -25.69 -4.06
CA ASN A 429 -6.99 -26.54 -2.90
C ASN A 429 -6.01 -25.95 -1.86
N ALA A 430 -5.62 -24.68 -1.98
CA ALA A 430 -4.88 -23.98 -0.94
C ALA A 430 -5.65 -24.11 0.38
N ILE A 431 -4.92 -24.36 1.46
CA ILE A 431 -5.49 -24.24 2.80
C ILE A 431 -5.97 -22.80 3.02
N GLY A 432 -7.17 -22.67 3.57
CA GLY A 432 -7.76 -21.38 3.90
C GLY A 432 -8.65 -21.50 5.13
N VAL A 433 -9.12 -20.36 5.62
CA VAL A 433 -9.99 -20.29 6.81
C VAL A 433 -11.39 -19.83 6.43
N GLU A 434 -12.40 -20.49 6.96
CA GLU A 434 -13.81 -20.11 6.86
C GLU A 434 -14.35 -19.73 8.24
N TYR A 435 -14.99 -18.57 8.36
CA TYR A 435 -15.47 -18.07 9.65
C TYR A 435 -16.78 -17.29 9.54
N THR A 436 -17.57 -17.32 10.61
CA THR A 436 -18.78 -16.51 10.76
C THR A 436 -18.84 -15.88 12.14
N GLY A 437 -19.43 -14.69 12.23
CA GLY A 437 -19.65 -13.94 13.45
C GLY A 437 -21.13 -13.72 13.73
N HIS A 438 -21.50 -13.81 15.01
CA HIS A 438 -22.71 -13.30 15.61
C HIS A 438 -22.41 -11.97 16.29
N GLY A 439 -23.37 -11.04 16.32
CA GLY A 439 -23.19 -9.78 17.02
C GLY A 439 -24.47 -9.10 17.45
N GLN A 440 -24.30 -7.94 18.06
CA GLN A 440 -25.40 -7.10 18.50
C GLN A 440 -26.22 -6.64 17.27
N ASP A 441 -27.54 -6.82 17.35
CA ASP A 441 -28.52 -6.41 16.33
C ASP A 441 -28.28 -7.05 14.94
N TYR A 442 -27.60 -8.20 14.88
CA TYR A 442 -27.56 -9.09 13.71
C TYR A 442 -27.30 -10.56 14.07
N ALA A 443 -28.14 -11.45 13.56
CA ALA A 443 -27.90 -12.90 13.65
C ALA A 443 -26.65 -13.34 12.85
N TRP A 444 -26.23 -14.60 13.04
CA TRP A 444 -25.07 -15.21 12.38
C TRP A 444 -24.94 -14.83 10.89
N GLN A 445 -23.83 -14.17 10.55
CA GLN A 445 -23.57 -13.75 9.17
C GLN A 445 -23.30 -14.94 8.24
N LYS A 446 -23.45 -14.75 6.93
CA LYS A 446 -22.95 -15.70 5.93
C LYS A 446 -21.44 -15.90 6.12
N SER A 447 -20.96 -17.14 6.01
CA SER A 447 -19.54 -17.48 6.12
C SER A 447 -18.65 -16.58 5.25
N LYS A 448 -17.56 -16.13 5.85
CA LYS A 448 -16.47 -15.34 5.27
C LYS A 448 -15.27 -16.25 5.04
N ARG A 449 -14.39 -15.86 4.13
CA ARG A 449 -13.12 -16.54 3.84
C ARG A 449 -11.95 -15.57 3.86
N ASP A 450 -10.79 -16.07 4.26
CA ASP A 450 -9.45 -15.53 3.99
C ASP A 450 -9.38 -14.01 3.74
N GLY A 451 -9.49 -13.23 4.82
CA GLY A 451 -9.36 -11.77 4.81
C GLY A 451 -10.66 -10.99 4.58
N GLN A 452 -11.81 -11.63 4.48
CA GLN A 452 -13.12 -10.96 4.42
C GLN A 452 -13.64 -10.59 5.82
N LEU A 453 -14.05 -9.34 6.03
CA LEU A 453 -14.68 -8.89 7.28
C LEU A 453 -15.84 -9.81 7.71
N ALA A 454 -15.75 -10.42 8.90
CA ALA A 454 -16.88 -10.92 9.68
C ALA A 454 -17.25 -9.90 10.75
N GLY A 455 -18.53 -9.60 10.91
CA GLY A 455 -19.01 -8.51 11.77
C GLY A 455 -19.24 -7.21 11.01
N THR A 456 -18.93 -6.07 11.62
CA THR A 456 -19.11 -4.71 11.05
C THR A 456 -17.90 -3.82 11.31
N THR A 457 -17.88 -2.62 10.72
CA THR A 457 -16.86 -1.58 10.97
C THR A 457 -17.55 -0.22 11.06
N GLY A 458 -17.42 0.47 12.19
CA GLY A 458 -17.96 1.82 12.40
C GLY A 458 -19.49 1.90 12.53
N GLN A 459 -20.19 0.76 12.64
CA GLN A 459 -21.65 0.71 12.78
C GLN A 459 -22.11 0.66 14.25
N TRP A 460 -21.16 0.72 15.19
CA TRP A 460 -21.33 0.60 16.64
C TRP A 460 -21.83 -0.77 17.13
N ARG A 461 -21.97 -1.75 16.23
CA ARG A 461 -22.46 -3.12 16.47
C ARG A 461 -21.32 -4.10 16.75
N ARG A 462 -21.22 -4.52 18.02
CA ARG A 462 -20.19 -5.45 18.51
C ARG A 462 -20.39 -6.90 18.02
N LEU A 463 -19.31 -7.68 17.95
CA LEU A 463 -19.36 -9.14 17.91
C LEU A 463 -19.69 -9.70 19.30
N GLU A 464 -20.33 -10.85 19.35
CA GLU A 464 -20.68 -11.61 20.56
C GLU A 464 -20.18 -13.05 20.52
N GLY A 465 -20.08 -13.64 19.32
CA GLY A 465 -19.61 -15.01 19.14
C GLY A 465 -19.02 -15.24 17.75
N ILE A 466 -18.11 -16.20 17.67
CA ILE A 466 -17.38 -16.58 16.45
C ILE A 466 -17.37 -18.11 16.29
N LYS A 467 -17.37 -18.56 15.04
CA LYS A 467 -17.06 -19.95 14.64
C LYS A 467 -16.03 -19.90 13.52
N ILE A 468 -14.99 -20.72 13.60
CA ILE A 468 -13.86 -20.72 12.67
C ILE A 468 -13.50 -22.16 12.29
N ASN A 469 -13.42 -22.44 11.00
CA ASN A 469 -13.08 -23.74 10.42
C ASN A 469 -11.89 -23.60 9.49
N LEU A 470 -11.11 -24.67 9.36
CA LEU A 470 -10.19 -24.83 8.24
C LEU A 470 -10.94 -25.31 6.99
N LYS A 471 -10.41 -24.94 5.83
CA LYS A 471 -10.85 -25.41 4.52
C LYS A 471 -9.64 -25.94 3.76
N ASN A 472 -9.80 -27.07 3.08
CA ASN A 472 -8.74 -27.75 2.31
C ASN A 472 -7.47 -28.11 3.14
N ALA A 473 -7.55 -28.20 4.47
CA ALA A 473 -6.39 -28.47 5.31
C ALA A 473 -5.88 -29.92 5.21
N PRO A 474 -4.58 -30.16 5.48
CA PRO A 474 -4.03 -31.50 5.66
C PRO A 474 -4.78 -32.32 6.71
N ALA A 475 -4.80 -33.64 6.53
CA ALA A 475 -5.41 -34.56 7.50
C ALA A 475 -4.74 -34.42 8.87
N GLY A 476 -5.55 -34.25 9.93
CA GLY A 476 -5.07 -34.05 11.30
C GLY A 476 -4.69 -32.61 11.67
N MET A 477 -4.69 -31.66 10.73
CA MET A 477 -4.56 -30.24 11.07
C MET A 477 -5.88 -29.70 11.65
N GLU A 478 -5.79 -28.89 12.69
CA GLU A 478 -6.91 -28.22 13.36
C GLU A 478 -6.66 -26.71 13.44
N ILE A 479 -7.74 -25.94 13.59
CA ILE A 479 -7.68 -24.55 14.07
C ILE A 479 -8.30 -24.47 15.46
N ARG A 480 -7.60 -23.82 16.39
CA ARG A 480 -8.11 -23.51 17.74
C ARG A 480 -8.16 -22.01 17.99
N TYR A 481 -9.18 -21.57 18.72
CA TYR A 481 -9.41 -20.16 19.03
C TYR A 481 -10.02 -19.96 20.42
N SER A 482 -9.63 -18.88 21.09
CA SER A 482 -10.16 -18.45 22.38
C SER A 482 -10.59 -16.99 22.28
N THR A 483 -11.67 -16.64 22.98
CA THR A 483 -12.25 -15.29 23.01
C THR A 483 -12.26 -14.75 24.44
N HIS A 484 -12.28 -13.42 24.56
CA HIS A 484 -12.33 -12.70 25.83
C HIS A 484 -13.46 -11.67 25.80
N SER A 485 -14.28 -11.63 26.85
CA SER A 485 -15.28 -10.60 27.11
C SER A 485 -14.95 -9.80 28.38
N ALA A 486 -15.40 -8.55 28.47
CA ALA A 486 -15.36 -7.78 29.74
C ALA A 486 -16.11 -8.45 30.89
N TYR A 487 -17.00 -9.41 30.59
CA TYR A 487 -17.80 -10.14 31.56
C TYR A 487 -17.21 -11.51 31.92
N ASP A 488 -15.97 -11.82 31.53
CA ASP A 488 -15.29 -13.09 31.82
C ASP A 488 -14.10 -12.86 32.74
N ASN A 489 -13.84 -13.82 33.65
CA ASN A 489 -12.63 -13.81 34.49
C ASN A 489 -11.41 -14.31 33.70
N GLY A 490 -11.06 -13.60 32.62
CA GLY A 490 -9.99 -13.93 31.69
C GLY A 490 -10.47 -14.64 30.42
N TRP A 491 -9.55 -15.36 29.78
CA TRP A 491 -9.79 -16.01 28.48
C TRP A 491 -10.73 -17.21 28.60
N ARG A 492 -11.69 -17.34 27.67
CA ARG A 492 -12.55 -18.53 27.57
C ARG A 492 -11.75 -19.77 27.18
N ALA A 493 -12.24 -20.94 27.54
CA ALA A 493 -11.66 -22.22 27.11
C ALA A 493 -11.49 -22.25 25.58
N TRP A 494 -10.36 -22.80 25.12
CA TRP A 494 -10.07 -22.94 23.69
C TRP A 494 -11.14 -23.80 23.00
N LYS A 495 -11.54 -23.35 21.82
CA LYS A 495 -12.52 -23.97 20.93
C LYS A 495 -11.87 -24.35 19.62
N LYS A 496 -12.33 -25.41 18.97
CA LYS A 496 -11.77 -25.92 17.71
C LYS A 496 -12.79 -25.94 16.58
N ASN A 497 -12.31 -25.95 15.34
CA ASN A 497 -13.01 -26.48 14.15
C ASN A 497 -14.54 -26.28 14.15
N GLY A 498 -15.00 -25.02 14.16
CA GLY A 498 -16.41 -24.64 14.01
C GLY A 498 -17.24 -24.59 15.31
N GLU A 499 -16.69 -24.96 16.46
CA GLU A 499 -17.32 -24.76 17.77
C GLU A 499 -17.61 -23.26 18.05
N LEU A 500 -18.64 -22.99 18.86
CA LEU A 500 -18.92 -21.62 19.33
C LEU A 500 -17.88 -21.18 20.37
N SER A 501 -17.16 -20.08 20.09
CA SER A 501 -16.45 -19.29 21.10
C SER A 501 -17.12 -17.92 21.23
N GLY A 502 -17.40 -17.48 22.46
CA GLY A 502 -18.29 -16.34 22.74
C GLY A 502 -19.71 -16.79 23.12
N THR A 503 -20.73 -16.03 22.70
CA THR A 503 -22.15 -16.19 23.06
C THR A 503 -23.08 -16.00 21.86
N THR A 504 -24.40 -16.05 22.04
CA THR A 504 -25.40 -15.72 21.00
C THR A 504 -26.62 -15.09 21.66
N GLY A 505 -26.76 -13.76 21.59
CA GLY A 505 -27.93 -13.05 22.13
C GLY A 505 -27.91 -12.79 23.64
N GLU A 506 -26.86 -13.19 24.35
CA GLU A 506 -26.65 -12.88 25.78
C GLU A 506 -26.25 -11.41 26.02
N GLY A 507 -26.01 -10.62 24.97
CA GLY A 507 -25.45 -9.27 25.08
C GLY A 507 -23.94 -9.23 25.33
N ARG A 508 -23.29 -10.38 25.59
CA ARG A 508 -21.91 -10.46 26.09
C ARG A 508 -20.90 -10.30 24.95
N ARG A 509 -20.46 -9.05 24.77
CA ARG A 509 -19.56 -8.58 23.71
C ARG A 509 -18.19 -9.27 23.72
N MET A 510 -17.62 -9.50 22.55
CA MET A 510 -16.20 -9.83 22.40
C MET A 510 -15.35 -8.56 22.52
N GLU A 511 -14.22 -8.65 23.22
CA GLU A 511 -13.20 -7.59 23.28
C GLU A 511 -11.89 -8.03 22.63
N ALA A 512 -11.50 -9.30 22.80
CA ALA A 512 -10.32 -9.88 22.15
C ALA A 512 -10.50 -11.35 21.70
N ILE A 513 -9.61 -11.79 20.80
CA ILE A 513 -9.51 -13.15 20.27
C ILE A 513 -8.03 -13.58 20.13
N LYS A 514 -7.78 -14.88 20.24
CA LYS A 514 -6.55 -15.58 19.84
C LYS A 514 -6.91 -16.74 18.92
N ILE A 515 -6.09 -17.02 17.91
CA ILE A 515 -6.31 -18.09 16.92
C ILE A 515 -4.96 -18.75 16.61
N GLU A 516 -4.93 -20.09 16.57
CA GLU A 516 -3.73 -20.90 16.34
C GLU A 516 -4.06 -22.08 15.41
N LEU A 517 -3.10 -22.46 14.56
CA LEU A 517 -3.11 -23.75 13.87
C LEU A 517 -2.41 -24.79 14.75
N THR A 518 -2.91 -26.01 14.77
CA THR A 518 -2.30 -27.14 15.49
C THR A 518 -2.37 -28.43 14.66
N GLY A 519 -1.52 -29.41 14.96
CA GLY A 519 -1.46 -30.68 14.24
C GLY A 519 -0.57 -30.64 12.98
N PRO A 520 -0.44 -31.76 12.25
CA PRO A 520 0.50 -31.88 11.14
C PRO A 520 0.29 -30.85 10.03
N GLY A 521 1.38 -30.28 9.49
CA GLY A 521 1.33 -29.24 8.47
C GLY A 521 1.19 -27.82 9.04
N SER A 522 0.82 -27.63 10.31
CA SER A 522 0.65 -26.29 10.92
C SER A 522 1.98 -25.52 11.01
N GLU A 523 3.09 -26.24 11.03
CA GLU A 523 4.44 -25.71 10.91
C GLU A 523 4.69 -24.97 9.59
N LEU A 524 3.96 -25.25 8.51
CA LEU A 524 4.16 -24.64 7.18
C LEU A 524 3.39 -23.31 6.97
N TYR A 525 2.45 -22.98 7.85
CA TYR A 525 1.51 -21.86 7.66
C TYR A 525 1.40 -20.97 8.91
N ASP A 526 1.12 -19.70 8.69
CA ASP A 526 0.68 -18.75 9.71
C ASP A 526 -0.82 -18.52 9.59
N ILE A 527 -1.52 -18.46 10.73
CA ILE A 527 -2.89 -17.93 10.82
C ILE A 527 -2.80 -16.47 11.25
N GLU A 528 -3.01 -15.56 10.30
CA GLU A 528 -3.00 -14.12 10.54
C GLU A 528 -4.43 -13.61 10.76
N TYR A 529 -4.62 -12.70 11.72
CA TYR A 529 -5.91 -12.09 12.02
C TYR A 529 -5.78 -10.69 12.59
N ARG A 530 -6.83 -9.89 12.43
CA ARG A 530 -6.93 -8.54 13.01
C ARG A 530 -8.35 -8.20 13.45
N ALA A 531 -8.46 -7.41 14.51
CA ALA A 531 -9.72 -6.92 15.06
C ALA A 531 -10.02 -5.50 14.57
N HIS A 532 -11.30 -5.21 14.33
CA HIS A 532 -11.85 -3.86 14.31
C HIS A 532 -12.63 -3.61 15.60
N GLY A 533 -12.47 -2.45 16.21
CA GLY A 533 -13.32 -1.98 17.30
C GLY A 533 -13.82 -0.57 17.04
N ALA A 534 -15.02 -0.24 17.54
CA ALA A 534 -15.64 1.07 17.33
C ALA A 534 -14.73 2.21 17.81
N ASP A 535 -14.03 1.97 18.91
CA ASP A 535 -13.27 2.96 19.67
C ASP A 535 -11.76 2.97 19.32
N TYR A 536 -11.31 2.08 18.42
CA TYR A 536 -9.89 1.93 18.06
C TYR A 536 -9.61 1.59 16.58
N GLY A 537 -10.64 1.48 15.74
CA GLY A 537 -10.50 1.16 14.31
C GLY A 537 -9.92 -0.23 14.04
N TRP A 538 -9.28 -0.41 12.88
CA TRP A 538 -8.54 -1.63 12.55
C TRP A 538 -7.21 -1.69 13.28
N GLN A 539 -7.01 -2.75 14.07
CA GLN A 539 -5.70 -3.12 14.59
C GLN A 539 -4.80 -3.76 13.51
N PRO A 540 -3.48 -3.89 13.81
CA PRO A 540 -2.55 -4.66 12.99
C PRO A 540 -2.95 -6.13 12.83
N TRP A 541 -2.41 -6.77 11.79
CA TRP A 541 -2.40 -8.22 11.69
C TRP A 541 -1.46 -8.80 12.75
N VAL A 542 -2.01 -9.64 13.62
CA VAL A 542 -1.26 -10.51 14.54
C VAL A 542 -1.41 -11.95 14.06
N LYS A 543 -0.64 -12.89 14.63
CA LYS A 543 -0.69 -14.30 14.22
C LYS A 543 -0.44 -15.28 15.36
N ASN A 544 -0.81 -16.54 15.12
CA ASN A 544 -0.44 -17.72 15.91
C ASN A 544 -0.50 -17.50 17.45
N GLY A 545 -1.69 -17.24 17.98
CA GLY A 545 -1.92 -17.14 19.43
C GLY A 545 -1.68 -15.75 20.05
N ALA A 546 -1.11 -14.81 19.28
CA ALA A 546 -1.06 -13.41 19.68
C ALA A 546 -2.47 -12.80 19.82
N MET A 547 -2.64 -11.81 20.70
CA MET A 547 -3.95 -11.20 20.96
C MET A 547 -4.33 -10.20 19.86
N ALA A 548 -5.50 -10.36 19.25
CA ALA A 548 -6.19 -9.29 18.53
C ALA A 548 -7.36 -8.76 19.38
N GLY A 549 -7.58 -7.44 19.37
CA GLY A 549 -8.59 -6.75 20.16
C GLY A 549 -8.03 -6.07 21.42
N THR A 550 -8.83 -5.98 22.48
CA THR A 550 -8.39 -5.45 23.79
C THR A 550 -8.83 -6.34 24.95
N MET A 551 -8.09 -6.27 26.06
CA MET A 551 -8.37 -7.04 27.28
C MET A 551 -8.41 -6.07 28.46
N GLY A 552 -9.49 -6.10 29.25
CA GLY A 552 -9.66 -5.25 30.43
C GLY A 552 -9.85 -3.75 30.18
N LYS A 553 -9.92 -3.30 28.92
CA LYS A 553 -10.11 -1.88 28.55
C LYS A 553 -11.57 -1.48 28.30
N GLY A 554 -12.49 -2.45 28.27
CA GLY A 554 -13.90 -2.20 27.97
C GLY A 554 -14.21 -1.91 26.49
N LEU A 555 -13.21 -1.93 25.61
CA LEU A 555 -13.34 -1.56 24.20
C LEU A 555 -13.73 -2.79 23.36
N ARG A 556 -14.88 -2.69 22.70
CA ARG A 556 -15.56 -3.81 22.06
C ARG A 556 -15.10 -4.04 20.62
N MET A 557 -14.97 -5.31 20.25
CA MET A 557 -14.70 -5.72 18.87
C MET A 557 -16.00 -5.64 18.06
N GLU A 558 -15.98 -5.00 16.90
CA GLU A 558 -17.08 -4.96 15.91
C GLU A 558 -16.86 -5.95 14.77
N GLY A 559 -15.60 -6.17 14.41
CA GLY A 559 -15.22 -6.87 13.19
C GLY A 559 -13.95 -7.69 13.37
N LEU A 560 -13.82 -8.75 12.57
CA LEU A 560 -12.69 -9.65 12.53
C LEU A 560 -12.36 -10.00 11.08
N GLU A 561 -11.09 -9.94 10.72
CA GLU A 561 -10.55 -10.58 9.52
C GLU A 561 -9.57 -11.68 9.94
N VAL A 562 -9.60 -12.82 9.26
CA VAL A 562 -8.72 -13.98 9.49
C VAL A 562 -8.29 -14.51 8.13
N ARG A 563 -7.01 -14.85 7.95
CA ARG A 563 -6.47 -15.47 6.73
C ARG A 563 -5.36 -16.45 7.05
N ILE A 564 -5.19 -17.47 6.23
CA ILE A 564 -3.99 -18.32 6.27
C ILE A 564 -3.00 -17.81 5.23
N VAL A 565 -1.73 -17.73 5.61
CA VAL A 565 -0.61 -17.47 4.71
C VAL A 565 0.45 -18.55 4.88
N LYS A 566 1.21 -18.84 3.82
CA LYS A 566 2.39 -19.71 3.88
C LYS A 566 3.53 -18.95 4.55
N LYS A 567 4.38 -19.65 5.32
CA LYS A 567 5.60 -19.09 5.90
C LYS A 567 6.70 -18.90 4.85
#